data_AF-A0A212C8R2-F1
#
_entry.id   AF-A0A212C8R2-F1
#
_cell.length_a   1.000
_cell.length_b   1.000
_cell.length_c   1.000
_cell.angle_alpha   90.00
_cell.angle_beta   90.00
_cell.angle_gamma   90.00
#
_symmetry.space_group_name_H-M   'P 1'
#
loop_
_entity.id
_entity.type
_entity.pdbx_description
1 polymer ?
#
loop_
_entity_poly.entity_id
_entity_poly.type
_entity_poly.pdbx_seq_one_letter_code
_entity_poly.pdbx_strand_id
1 'polypeptide(L)'
;EFQEQLKITTFKDLVIRDKELTGALIASLINCYIRDNAAVDGISLHLQDICPLLYSTDDAICSKANELLQHSRQVQNKIEKERMLRESLKEYQKISNQVDLSSVCAQYRQVRFYEGVVELSLTAAEKKDPQGLGLHFYKHGEPEEDIVGLQAFQERLNSYKCITDTLQELVNQSKAAPQSPSVPKKPGPPVLSSDPNMLSNEEAGHHFEQMLKLSQRSKDELFSIALYNWLIQADLADKLLQIASPFLEPHLVRMAKVDQNKVRYMDLLWRYYEKNRSFSSAARVLSKLADMHSTEISLQQRLEYIARAILSAKSSTAISSIAADGEFLHELEEKMELYGEFADPFKLAECKLAIIHCAGYSDPILVQTLWQDIIEKELNESVTLSSPDRMHALSLKIVLLGKIYAGTPRFFPLGSILEQNEEATAPFGLYTCTIDKIC
;
A
#
# COMPACT_ATOMS: atom_id res chain seq x y z
N GLU A 1 -36.49 19.77 -7.61
CA GLU A 1 -36.62 20.89 -6.64
C GLU A 1 -36.57 22.25 -7.34
N PHE A 2 -35.45 22.63 -7.97
CA PHE A 2 -35.34 23.90 -8.73
C PHE A 2 -36.41 24.09 -9.81
N GLN A 3 -36.87 23.04 -10.49
CA GLN A 3 -37.96 23.14 -11.47
C GLN A 3 -39.31 23.54 -10.86
N GLU A 4 -39.61 23.09 -9.64
CA GLU A 4 -40.84 23.45 -8.95
C GLU A 4 -40.72 24.86 -8.35
N GLN A 5 -39.55 25.22 -7.84
CA GLN A 5 -39.24 26.60 -7.44
C GLN A 5 -39.41 27.57 -8.62
N LEU A 6 -38.83 27.27 -9.79
CA LEU A 6 -38.94 28.13 -10.98
C LEU A 6 -40.39 28.42 -11.40
N LYS A 7 -41.33 27.46 -11.20
CA LYS A 7 -42.75 27.63 -11.54
C LYS A 7 -43.48 28.60 -10.60
N ILE A 8 -43.03 28.72 -9.35
CA ILE A 8 -43.67 29.52 -8.30
C ILE A 8 -42.95 30.85 -8.05
N THR A 9 -41.70 30.99 -8.47
CA THR A 9 -40.91 32.21 -8.29
C THR A 9 -41.40 33.32 -9.23
N THR A 10 -41.74 34.48 -8.67
CA THR A 10 -42.08 35.66 -9.48
C THR A 10 -40.82 36.33 -10.03
N PHE A 11 -40.93 37.09 -11.12
CA PHE A 11 -39.78 37.83 -11.67
C PHE A 11 -39.13 38.76 -10.63
N LYS A 12 -39.94 39.35 -9.75
CA LYS A 12 -39.46 40.19 -8.65
C LYS A 12 -38.58 39.39 -7.68
N ASP A 13 -39.01 38.19 -7.32
CA ASP A 13 -38.28 37.34 -6.37
C ASP A 13 -37.01 36.75 -7.00
N LEU A 14 -37.04 36.44 -8.30
CA LEU A 14 -35.89 36.00 -9.07
C LEU A 14 -34.78 37.07 -9.07
N VAL A 15 -35.13 38.33 -9.32
CA VAL A 15 -34.15 39.44 -9.40
C VAL A 15 -33.61 39.84 -8.02
N ILE A 16 -34.42 39.75 -6.96
CA ILE A 16 -34.08 40.33 -5.65
C ILE A 16 -33.53 39.30 -4.67
N ARG A 17 -33.99 38.03 -4.71
CA ARG A 17 -33.75 37.06 -3.65
C ARG A 17 -33.05 35.79 -4.11
N ASP A 18 -33.23 35.38 -5.37
CA ASP A 18 -32.93 34.00 -5.77
C ASP A 18 -31.64 33.87 -6.60
N LYS A 19 -30.50 34.21 -5.96
CA LYS A 19 -29.17 34.06 -6.58
C LYS A 19 -28.83 32.60 -6.90
N GLU A 20 -29.27 31.66 -6.07
CA GLU A 20 -29.04 30.23 -6.27
C GLU A 20 -29.78 29.70 -7.51
N LEU A 21 -31.07 30.04 -7.66
CA LEU A 21 -31.85 29.67 -8.84
C LEU A 21 -31.25 30.28 -10.11
N THR A 22 -30.83 31.55 -10.05
CA THR A 22 -30.20 32.23 -11.19
C THR A 22 -28.86 31.60 -11.55
N GLY A 23 -28.03 31.25 -10.57
CA GLY A 23 -26.79 30.50 -10.77
C GLY A 23 -27.03 29.12 -11.41
N ALA A 24 -28.05 28.40 -10.95
CA ALA A 24 -28.42 27.11 -11.54
C ALA A 24 -28.93 27.24 -12.99
N LEU A 25 -29.64 28.32 -13.33
CA LEU A 25 -30.04 28.64 -14.70
C LEU A 25 -28.84 28.96 -15.59
N ILE A 26 -27.88 29.77 -15.10
CA ILE A 26 -26.65 30.08 -15.82
C ILE A 26 -25.84 28.79 -16.07
N ALA A 27 -25.64 27.97 -15.03
CA ALA A 27 -24.97 26.68 -15.17
C ALA A 27 -25.68 25.76 -16.17
N SER A 28 -27.02 25.74 -16.18
CA SER A 28 -27.81 24.97 -17.15
C SER A 28 -27.64 25.50 -18.58
N LEU A 29 -27.61 26.82 -18.77
CA LEU A 29 -27.38 27.47 -20.06
C LEU A 29 -25.98 27.11 -20.61
N ILE A 30 -24.94 27.27 -19.78
CA ILE A 30 -23.57 26.91 -20.16
C ILE A 30 -23.48 25.42 -20.52
N ASN A 31 -24.08 24.54 -19.72
CA ASN A 31 -24.11 23.10 -19.99
C ASN A 31 -24.85 22.75 -21.30
N CYS A 32 -25.88 23.51 -21.69
CA CYS A 32 -26.52 23.36 -23.00
C CYS A 32 -25.54 23.70 -24.14
N TYR A 33 -24.79 24.81 -24.03
CA TYR A 33 -23.78 25.17 -25.03
C TYR A 33 -22.68 24.11 -25.16
N ILE A 34 -22.19 23.60 -24.02
CA ILE A 34 -21.18 22.52 -24.00
C ILE A 34 -21.73 21.24 -24.64
N ARG A 35 -22.99 20.87 -24.36
CA ARG A 35 -23.62 19.69 -24.97
C ARG A 35 -23.78 19.84 -26.48
N ASP A 36 -24.05 21.05 -26.95
CA ASP A 36 -24.18 21.37 -28.37
C ASP A 36 -22.80 21.57 -29.06
N ASN A 37 -21.70 21.32 -28.33
CA ASN A 37 -20.32 21.44 -28.81
C ASN A 37 -19.97 22.86 -29.30
N ALA A 38 -20.64 23.87 -28.75
CA ALA A 38 -20.41 25.28 -29.04
C ALA A 38 -19.37 25.85 -28.06
N ALA A 39 -18.51 26.75 -28.53
CA ALA A 39 -17.53 27.43 -27.69
C ALA A 39 -18.23 28.30 -26.64
N VAL A 40 -17.81 28.20 -25.36
CA VAL A 40 -18.46 28.97 -24.28
C VAL A 40 -17.95 30.41 -24.21
N ASP A 41 -16.85 30.76 -24.89
CA ASP A 41 -16.19 32.06 -24.75
C ASP A 41 -17.14 33.24 -25.03
N GLY A 42 -17.97 33.14 -26.07
CA GLY A 42 -18.91 34.21 -26.44
C GLY A 42 -20.00 34.43 -25.39
N ILE A 43 -20.60 33.35 -24.88
CA ILE A 43 -21.64 33.46 -23.84
C ILE A 43 -21.04 33.85 -22.49
N SER A 44 -19.86 33.34 -22.14
CA SER A 44 -19.15 33.70 -20.91
C SER A 44 -18.78 35.18 -20.88
N LEU A 45 -18.25 35.74 -21.98
CA LEU A 45 -17.96 37.17 -22.08
C LEU A 45 -19.23 38.02 -21.97
N HIS A 46 -20.32 37.60 -22.60
CA HIS A 46 -21.60 38.30 -22.53
C HIS A 46 -22.18 38.31 -21.12
N LEU A 47 -22.12 37.18 -20.41
CA LEU A 47 -22.57 37.06 -19.03
C LEU A 47 -21.70 37.89 -18.07
N GLN A 48 -20.38 37.94 -18.30
CA GLN A 48 -19.50 38.80 -17.51
C GLN A 48 -19.77 40.29 -17.70
N ASP A 49 -20.05 40.71 -18.94
CA ASP A 49 -20.32 42.12 -19.27
C ASP A 49 -21.68 42.59 -18.72
N ILE A 50 -22.72 41.77 -18.87
CA ILE A 50 -24.08 42.15 -18.47
C ILE A 50 -24.39 41.84 -16.99
N CYS A 51 -23.86 40.75 -16.44
CA CYS A 51 -24.19 40.30 -15.08
C CYS A 51 -22.97 39.83 -14.26
N PRO A 52 -21.97 40.70 -14.00
CA PRO A 52 -20.74 40.33 -13.29
C PRO A 52 -20.97 39.89 -11.83
N LEU A 53 -22.09 40.31 -11.21
CA LEU A 53 -22.46 39.90 -9.85
C LEU A 53 -23.04 38.48 -9.76
N LEU A 54 -23.45 37.91 -10.90
CA LEU A 54 -24.03 36.57 -11.00
C LEU A 54 -23.09 35.59 -11.70
N TYR A 55 -22.18 36.10 -12.54
CA TYR A 55 -21.21 35.30 -13.28
C TYR A 55 -19.84 35.98 -13.21
N SER A 56 -19.00 35.43 -12.34
CA SER A 56 -17.69 35.98 -12.02
C SER A 56 -16.61 35.60 -13.05
N THR A 57 -15.41 36.14 -12.85
CA THR A 57 -14.23 35.72 -13.62
C THR A 57 -13.90 34.25 -13.37
N ASP A 58 -14.06 33.79 -12.13
CA ASP A 58 -13.80 32.41 -11.74
C ASP A 58 -14.82 31.44 -12.36
N ASP A 59 -16.09 31.86 -12.47
CA ASP A 59 -17.14 31.07 -13.14
C ASP A 59 -16.87 30.87 -14.64
N ALA A 60 -16.32 31.90 -15.31
CA ALA A 60 -15.92 31.79 -16.71
C ALA A 60 -14.72 30.86 -16.92
N ILE A 61 -13.71 30.95 -16.05
CA ILE A 61 -12.58 30.03 -16.06
C ILE A 61 -13.07 28.59 -15.84
N CYS A 62 -13.98 28.39 -14.87
CA CYS A 62 -14.59 27.09 -14.61
C CYS A 62 -15.37 26.57 -15.82
N SER A 63 -16.18 27.43 -16.45
CA SER A 63 -16.96 27.08 -17.65
C SER A 63 -16.06 26.69 -18.81
N LYS A 64 -14.94 27.42 -19.01
CA LYS A 64 -13.97 27.12 -20.05
C LYS A 64 -13.23 25.81 -19.79
N ALA A 65 -12.81 25.59 -18.54
CA ALA A 65 -12.14 24.37 -18.13
C ALA A 65 -13.06 23.13 -18.31
N ASN A 66 -14.35 23.28 -18.02
CA ASN A 66 -15.35 22.24 -18.19
C ASN A 66 -15.65 21.99 -19.69
N GLU A 67 -15.75 23.03 -20.51
CA GLU A 67 -15.88 22.91 -21.98
C GLU A 67 -14.75 22.02 -22.54
N LEU A 68 -13.49 22.35 -22.24
CA LEU A 68 -12.33 21.59 -22.69
C LEU A 68 -12.37 20.13 -22.22
N LEU A 69 -12.77 19.88 -20.96
CA LEU A 69 -12.92 18.54 -20.40
C LEU A 69 -14.00 17.75 -21.16
N GLN A 70 -15.20 18.31 -21.34
CA GLN A 70 -16.30 17.63 -22.01
C GLN A 70 -16.01 17.39 -23.49
N HIS A 71 -15.43 18.37 -24.20
CA HIS A 71 -15.01 18.19 -25.60
C HIS A 71 -13.95 17.08 -25.73
N SER A 72 -13.02 16.95 -24.77
CA SER A 72 -12.01 15.88 -24.80
C SER A 72 -12.59 14.46 -24.80
N ARG A 73 -13.85 14.27 -24.37
CA ARG A 73 -14.56 12.98 -24.40
C ARG A 73 -14.91 12.55 -25.83
N GLN A 74 -15.10 13.51 -26.73
CA GLN A 74 -15.52 13.28 -28.11
C GLN A 74 -14.32 13.16 -29.06
N VAL A 75 -13.14 13.63 -28.65
CA VAL A 75 -11.91 13.59 -29.45
C VAL A 75 -11.36 12.15 -29.52
N GLN A 76 -11.19 11.64 -30.73
CA GLN A 76 -10.62 10.31 -30.98
C GLN A 76 -9.09 10.30 -30.95
N ASN A 77 -8.44 11.40 -31.35
CA ASN A 77 -6.99 11.50 -31.37
C ASN A 77 -6.44 11.62 -29.93
N LYS A 78 -5.64 10.63 -29.51
CA LYS A 78 -5.07 10.56 -28.16
C LYS A 78 -4.21 11.77 -27.80
N ILE A 79 -3.39 12.27 -28.73
CA ILE A 79 -2.46 13.38 -28.47
C ILE A 79 -3.24 14.68 -28.26
N GLU A 80 -4.22 14.92 -29.13
CA GLU A 80 -5.07 16.09 -29.03
C GLU A 80 -5.95 16.06 -27.78
N LYS A 81 -6.53 14.90 -27.46
CA LYS A 81 -7.26 14.68 -26.22
C LYS A 81 -6.40 15.00 -25.00
N GLU A 82 -5.16 14.52 -24.96
CA GLU A 82 -4.22 14.80 -23.87
C GLU A 82 -3.88 16.30 -23.78
N ARG A 83 -3.66 16.98 -24.92
CA ARG A 83 -3.44 18.44 -24.96
C ARG A 83 -4.62 19.20 -24.36
N MET A 84 -5.85 18.87 -24.77
CA MET A 84 -7.06 19.53 -24.25
C MET A 84 -7.27 19.29 -22.74
N LEU A 85 -6.98 18.09 -22.26
CA LEU A 85 -7.04 17.76 -20.84
C LEU A 85 -6.00 18.54 -20.01
N ARG A 86 -4.77 18.67 -20.52
CA ARG A 86 -3.73 19.49 -19.91
C ARG A 86 -4.10 20.98 -19.88
N GLU A 87 -4.77 21.49 -20.92
CA GLU A 87 -5.28 22.86 -20.96
C GLU A 87 -6.43 23.07 -19.95
N SER A 88 -7.40 22.14 -19.91
CA SER A 88 -8.46 22.12 -18.90
C SER A 88 -7.90 22.16 -17.47
N LEU A 89 -6.87 21.35 -17.21
CA LEU A 89 -6.20 21.30 -15.91
C LEU A 89 -5.59 22.65 -15.51
N LYS A 90 -4.90 23.31 -16.45
CA LYS A 90 -4.30 24.63 -16.21
C LYS A 90 -5.35 25.68 -15.85
N GLU A 91 -6.52 25.64 -16.49
CA GLU A 91 -7.62 26.55 -16.15
C GLU A 91 -8.18 26.25 -14.75
N TYR A 92 -8.46 24.99 -14.41
CA TYR A 92 -8.92 24.63 -13.05
C TYR A 92 -7.89 24.96 -11.96
N GLN A 93 -6.59 24.83 -12.24
CA GLN A 93 -5.53 25.19 -11.31
C GLN A 93 -5.56 26.69 -10.94
N LYS A 94 -6.04 27.58 -11.82
CA LYS A 94 -6.17 29.01 -11.50
C LYS A 94 -7.19 29.25 -10.37
N ILE A 95 -8.28 28.50 -10.38
CA ILE A 95 -9.44 28.67 -9.48
C ILE A 95 -9.57 27.57 -8.40
N SER A 96 -8.48 26.86 -8.09
CA SER A 96 -8.49 25.65 -7.25
C SER A 96 -9.06 25.79 -5.83
N ASN A 97 -9.27 27.01 -5.31
CA ASN A 97 -9.89 27.24 -4.00
C ASN A 97 -11.42 27.16 -4.03
N GLN A 98 -12.04 27.48 -5.16
CA GLN A 98 -13.51 27.58 -5.30
C GLN A 98 -14.11 26.39 -6.06
N VAL A 99 -13.27 25.59 -6.70
CA VAL A 99 -13.68 24.43 -7.49
C VAL A 99 -14.13 23.27 -6.58
N ASP A 100 -15.23 22.63 -6.96
CA ASP A 100 -15.59 21.31 -6.44
C ASP A 100 -14.62 20.24 -6.97
N LEU A 101 -13.55 20.01 -6.21
CA LEU A 101 -12.52 19.03 -6.54
C LEU A 101 -13.09 17.62 -6.73
N SER A 102 -14.10 17.23 -5.95
CA SER A 102 -14.67 15.88 -6.03
C SER A 102 -15.37 15.64 -7.36
N SER A 103 -16.18 16.61 -7.81
CA SER A 103 -16.84 16.56 -9.11
C SER A 103 -15.84 16.55 -10.27
N VAL A 104 -14.87 17.48 -10.26
CA VAL A 104 -13.87 17.58 -11.35
C VAL A 104 -12.97 16.34 -11.40
N CYS A 105 -12.51 15.83 -10.25
CA CYS A 105 -11.72 14.60 -10.20
C CYS A 105 -12.52 13.40 -10.71
N ALA A 106 -13.81 13.28 -10.37
CA ALA A 106 -14.67 12.23 -10.91
C ALA A 106 -14.80 12.32 -12.44
N GLN A 107 -14.89 13.52 -12.99
CA GLN A 107 -14.93 13.72 -14.43
C GLN A 107 -13.59 13.39 -15.11
N TYR A 108 -12.46 13.70 -14.49
CA TYR A 108 -11.14 13.30 -14.98
C TYR A 108 -10.91 11.79 -14.91
N ARG A 109 -11.42 11.11 -13.88
CA ARG A 109 -11.43 9.64 -13.80
C ARG A 109 -12.15 9.02 -15.00
N GLN A 110 -13.32 9.54 -15.38
CA GLN A 110 -14.10 9.02 -16.51
C GLN A 110 -13.35 9.10 -17.85
N VAL A 111 -12.47 10.10 -18.02
CA VAL A 111 -11.61 10.25 -19.21
C VAL A 111 -10.22 9.63 -19.04
N ARG A 112 -9.99 8.91 -17.93
CA ARG A 112 -8.72 8.24 -17.57
C ARG A 112 -7.53 9.20 -17.44
N PHE A 113 -7.79 10.45 -17.06
CA PHE A 113 -6.77 11.49 -16.89
C PHE A 113 -6.33 11.61 -15.41
N TYR A 114 -5.60 10.60 -14.94
CA TYR A 114 -5.16 10.52 -13.54
C TYR A 114 -4.10 11.56 -13.15
N GLU A 115 -3.30 12.03 -14.11
CA GLU A 115 -2.34 13.14 -13.90
C GLU A 115 -3.06 14.40 -13.41
N GLY A 116 -4.18 14.75 -14.04
CA GLY A 116 -4.99 15.89 -13.61
C GLY A 116 -5.59 15.73 -12.21
N VAL A 117 -5.99 14.51 -11.82
CA VAL A 117 -6.50 14.26 -10.46
C VAL A 117 -5.42 14.53 -9.42
N VAL A 118 -4.20 14.04 -9.63
CA VAL A 118 -3.07 14.24 -8.71
C VAL A 118 -2.68 15.71 -8.66
N GLU A 119 -2.40 16.33 -9.81
CA GLU A 119 -1.89 17.70 -9.86
C GLU A 119 -2.91 18.73 -9.38
N LEU A 120 -4.20 18.60 -9.75
CA LEU A 120 -5.23 19.51 -9.29
C LEU A 120 -5.43 19.42 -7.78
N SER A 121 -5.48 18.19 -7.24
CA SER A 121 -5.66 17.97 -5.80
C SER A 121 -4.49 18.51 -4.98
N LEU A 122 -3.25 18.32 -5.46
CA LEU A 122 -2.05 18.88 -4.82
C LEU A 122 -2.03 20.40 -4.90
N THR A 123 -2.35 20.98 -6.07
CA THR A 123 -2.43 22.43 -6.24
C THR A 123 -3.48 23.04 -5.32
N ALA A 124 -4.65 22.40 -5.20
CA ALA A 124 -5.71 22.86 -4.32
C ALA A 124 -5.31 22.77 -2.84
N ALA A 125 -4.62 21.70 -2.43
CA ALA A 125 -4.09 21.59 -1.07
C ALA A 125 -3.09 22.71 -0.75
N GLU A 126 -2.17 23.02 -1.67
CA GLU A 126 -1.20 24.10 -1.51
C GLU A 126 -1.87 25.48 -1.43
N LYS A 127 -2.89 25.75 -2.25
CA LYS A 127 -3.58 27.05 -2.22
C LYS A 127 -4.51 27.24 -1.02
N LYS A 128 -5.02 26.16 -0.42
CA LYS A 128 -5.82 26.20 0.82
C LYS A 128 -4.95 26.43 2.05
N ASP A 129 -3.69 25.94 2.03
CA ASP A 129 -2.71 26.16 3.08
C ASP A 129 -1.38 26.71 2.56
N PRO A 130 -1.32 27.98 2.07
CA PRO A 130 -0.10 28.56 1.51
C PRO A 130 1.00 28.76 2.55
N GLN A 131 0.63 28.87 3.83
CA GLN A 131 1.55 29.13 4.94
C GLN A 131 2.10 27.83 5.55
N GLY A 132 1.58 26.66 5.14
CA GLY A 132 2.01 25.37 5.67
C GLY A 132 1.60 25.11 7.13
N LEU A 133 0.51 25.74 7.58
CA LEU A 133 -0.03 25.60 8.93
C LEU A 133 -0.41 24.15 9.23
N GLY A 134 -0.94 23.42 8.24
CA GLY A 134 -1.31 22.00 8.42
C GLY A 134 -0.08 21.11 8.64
N LEU A 135 1.04 21.40 7.98
CA LEU A 135 2.30 20.68 8.20
C LEU A 135 2.90 21.03 9.56
N HIS A 136 2.84 22.32 9.95
CA HIS A 136 3.27 22.77 11.27
C HIS A 136 2.50 22.07 12.40
N PHE A 137 1.16 22.07 12.31
CA PHE A 137 0.27 21.37 13.22
C PHE A 137 0.64 19.89 13.38
N TYR A 138 0.83 19.20 12.26
CA TYR A 138 1.24 17.82 12.27
C TYR A 138 2.59 17.64 12.98
N LYS A 139 3.63 18.42 12.62
CA LYS A 139 4.98 18.28 13.22
C LYS A 139 5.03 18.52 14.73
N HIS A 140 4.13 19.35 15.27
CA HIS A 140 4.07 19.65 16.71
C HIS A 140 3.23 18.67 17.53
N GLY A 141 2.82 17.54 16.94
CA GLY A 141 2.11 16.48 17.66
C GLY A 141 0.62 16.73 17.81
N GLU A 142 0.02 17.48 16.87
CA GLU A 142 -1.43 17.68 16.77
C GLU A 142 -2.06 18.27 18.05
N PRO A 143 -1.58 19.44 18.51
CA PRO A 143 -2.06 20.06 19.75
C PRO A 143 -3.53 20.47 19.65
N GLU A 144 -4.36 20.06 20.61
CA GLU A 144 -5.81 20.33 20.60
C GLU A 144 -6.16 21.83 20.62
N GLU A 145 -5.25 22.68 21.09
CA GLU A 145 -5.42 24.13 21.17
C GLU A 145 -5.27 24.84 19.80
N ASP A 146 -4.57 24.23 18.84
CA ASP A 146 -4.31 24.82 17.52
C ASP A 146 -5.43 24.51 16.52
N ILE A 147 -6.58 25.16 16.72
CA ILE A 147 -7.77 24.99 15.88
C ILE A 147 -7.49 25.40 14.43
N VAL A 148 -6.67 26.43 14.22
CA VAL A 148 -6.34 26.94 12.87
C VAL A 148 -5.46 25.93 12.13
N GLY A 149 -4.43 25.39 12.79
CA GLY A 149 -3.61 24.32 12.26
C GLY A 149 -4.40 23.05 11.95
N LEU A 150 -5.34 22.68 12.83
CA LEU A 150 -6.24 21.55 12.61
C LEU A 150 -7.14 21.74 11.37
N GLN A 151 -7.73 22.93 11.20
CA GLN A 151 -8.55 23.23 10.03
C GLN A 151 -7.74 23.15 8.72
N ALA A 152 -6.56 23.78 8.68
CA ALA A 152 -5.67 23.71 7.52
C ALA A 152 -5.23 22.27 7.22
N PHE A 153 -4.94 21.48 8.25
CA PHE A 153 -4.62 20.05 8.11
C PHE A 153 -5.79 19.26 7.51
N GLN A 154 -7.01 19.44 8.02
CA GLN A 154 -8.22 18.77 7.51
C GLN A 154 -8.52 19.16 6.05
N GLU A 155 -8.41 20.43 5.69
CA GLU A 155 -8.65 20.89 4.32
C GLU A 155 -7.68 20.28 3.31
N ARG A 156 -6.40 20.13 3.70
CA ARG A 156 -5.41 19.42 2.89
C ARG A 156 -5.74 17.94 2.77
N LEU A 157 -6.06 17.27 3.87
CA LEU A 157 -6.48 15.85 3.84
C LEU A 157 -7.70 15.63 2.94
N ASN A 158 -8.71 16.51 3.01
CA ASN A 158 -9.88 16.46 2.14
C ASN A 158 -9.51 16.59 0.65
N SER A 159 -8.46 17.36 0.35
CA SER A 159 -7.97 17.54 -1.01
C SER A 159 -7.20 16.29 -1.48
N TYR A 160 -6.35 15.71 -0.62
CA TYR A 160 -5.67 14.44 -0.91
C TYR A 160 -6.61 13.25 -1.03
N LYS A 161 -7.77 13.31 -0.35
CA LYS A 161 -8.77 12.25 -0.39
C LYS A 161 -9.21 11.93 -1.81
N CYS A 162 -9.31 12.94 -2.68
CA CYS A 162 -9.61 12.72 -4.10
C CYS A 162 -8.59 11.80 -4.80
N ILE A 163 -7.31 11.90 -4.41
CA ILE A 163 -6.22 11.05 -4.91
C ILE A 163 -6.35 9.64 -4.33
N THR A 164 -6.46 9.51 -3.00
CA THR A 164 -6.52 8.20 -2.33
C THR A 164 -7.77 7.41 -2.70
N ASP A 165 -8.93 8.07 -2.84
CA ASP A 165 -10.18 7.42 -3.26
C ASP A 165 -10.04 6.89 -4.70
N THR A 166 -9.42 7.66 -5.59
CA THR A 166 -9.14 7.22 -6.97
C THR A 166 -8.17 6.04 -7.00
N LEU A 167 -7.09 6.08 -6.21
CA LEU A 167 -6.18 4.94 -6.07
C LEU A 167 -6.89 3.71 -5.51
N GLN A 168 -7.76 3.89 -4.52
CA GLN A 168 -8.54 2.81 -3.92
C GLN A 168 -9.50 2.17 -4.93
N GLU A 169 -10.19 2.97 -5.74
CA GLU A 169 -11.04 2.48 -6.83
C GLU A 169 -10.24 1.62 -7.82
N LEU A 170 -9.05 2.08 -8.24
CA LEU A 170 -8.18 1.34 -9.16
C LEU A 170 -7.65 0.04 -8.55
N VAL A 171 -7.30 0.05 -7.26
CA VAL A 171 -6.89 -1.17 -6.54
C VAL A 171 -8.05 -2.15 -6.45
N ASN A 172 -9.25 -1.69 -6.13
CA ASN A 172 -10.44 -2.53 -6.04
C ASN A 172 -10.81 -3.14 -7.39
N GLN A 173 -10.71 -2.36 -8.48
CA GLN A 173 -10.96 -2.84 -9.84
C GLN A 173 -9.89 -3.84 -10.30
N SER A 174 -8.62 -3.62 -9.99
CA SER A 174 -7.55 -4.57 -10.37
C SER A 174 -7.63 -5.90 -9.63
N LYS A 175 -8.12 -5.89 -8.38
CA LYS A 175 -8.33 -7.09 -7.55
C LYS A 175 -9.69 -7.77 -7.79
N ALA A 176 -10.61 -7.14 -8.51
CA ALA A 176 -11.92 -7.71 -8.78
C ALA A 176 -11.76 -9.04 -9.54
N ALA A 177 -12.37 -10.13 -9.07
CA ALA A 177 -12.34 -11.38 -9.81
C ALA A 177 -12.93 -11.14 -11.22
N PRO A 178 -12.35 -11.71 -12.29
CA PRO A 178 -12.98 -11.66 -13.59
C PRO A 178 -14.38 -12.23 -13.41
N GLN A 179 -15.42 -11.41 -13.66
CA GLN A 179 -16.78 -11.89 -13.53
C GLN A 179 -16.90 -13.13 -14.41
N SER A 180 -17.13 -14.29 -13.77
CA SER A 180 -17.46 -15.50 -14.50
C SER A 180 -18.69 -15.17 -15.33
N PRO A 181 -18.66 -15.34 -16.67
CA PRO A 181 -19.79 -14.98 -17.50
C PRO A 181 -20.99 -15.76 -16.98
N SER A 182 -21.96 -15.05 -16.43
CA SER A 182 -23.19 -15.65 -15.95
C SER A 182 -23.83 -16.33 -17.15
N VAL A 183 -24.09 -17.64 -17.06
CA VAL A 183 -24.74 -18.42 -18.13
C VAL A 183 -26.01 -17.68 -18.55
N PRO A 184 -26.09 -17.17 -19.80
CA PRO A 184 -27.26 -16.44 -20.25
C PRO A 184 -28.48 -17.36 -20.13
N LYS A 185 -29.54 -16.92 -19.45
CA LYS A 185 -30.81 -17.67 -19.32
C LYS A 185 -31.54 -17.86 -20.67
N LYS A 186 -30.99 -17.36 -21.78
CA LYS A 186 -31.53 -17.49 -23.14
C LYS A 186 -30.41 -17.89 -24.11
N PRO A 187 -30.65 -18.85 -25.02
CA PRO A 187 -29.73 -19.12 -26.13
C PRO A 187 -29.67 -17.88 -27.03
N GLY A 188 -28.50 -17.28 -27.13
CA GLY A 188 -28.21 -16.12 -27.96
C GLY A 188 -26.70 -15.88 -27.98
N PRO A 189 -26.19 -15.13 -28.98
CA PRO A 189 -24.78 -14.77 -29.01
C PRO A 189 -24.37 -14.10 -27.69
N PRO A 190 -23.15 -14.33 -27.19
CA PRO A 190 -22.70 -13.81 -25.91
C PRO A 190 -22.92 -12.30 -25.85
N VAL A 191 -23.62 -11.84 -24.82
CA VAL A 191 -23.83 -10.42 -24.56
C VAL A 191 -22.49 -9.85 -24.12
N LEU A 192 -21.69 -9.39 -25.08
CA LEU A 192 -20.52 -8.54 -24.84
C LEU A 192 -21.03 -7.13 -24.44
N SER A 193 -21.73 -7.02 -23.31
CA SER A 193 -21.93 -5.71 -22.69
C SER A 193 -20.79 -5.49 -21.69
N SER A 194 -19.56 -5.47 -22.19
CA SER A 194 -18.49 -4.74 -21.51
C SER A 194 -18.79 -3.27 -21.74
N ASP A 195 -19.30 -2.59 -20.71
CA ASP A 195 -19.49 -1.14 -20.76
C ASP A 195 -18.21 -0.49 -21.30
N PRO A 196 -18.28 0.47 -22.24
CA PRO A 196 -17.09 1.14 -22.79
C PRO A 196 -16.19 1.81 -21.73
N ASN A 197 -16.76 2.05 -20.55
CA ASN A 197 -16.09 2.65 -19.40
C ASN A 197 -15.54 1.63 -18.38
N MET A 198 -15.78 0.32 -18.55
CA MET A 198 -15.19 -0.68 -17.67
C MET A 198 -13.73 -0.92 -18.05
N LEU A 199 -12.83 -0.67 -17.10
CA LEU A 199 -11.42 -1.02 -17.19
C LEU A 199 -11.24 -2.54 -17.04
N SER A 200 -10.33 -3.12 -17.82
CA SER A 200 -9.87 -4.47 -17.51
C SER A 200 -9.06 -4.46 -16.22
N ASN A 201 -8.96 -5.61 -15.53
CA ASN A 201 -8.17 -5.72 -14.31
C ASN A 201 -6.70 -5.31 -14.52
N GLU A 202 -6.14 -5.67 -15.68
CA GLU A 202 -4.77 -5.35 -16.07
C GLU A 202 -4.59 -3.85 -16.35
N GLU A 203 -5.55 -3.23 -17.04
CA GLU A 203 -5.54 -1.78 -17.30
C GLU A 203 -5.68 -0.98 -16.00
N ALA A 204 -6.55 -1.41 -15.10
CA ALA A 204 -6.71 -0.81 -13.78
C ALA A 204 -5.40 -0.89 -12.97
N GLY A 205 -4.72 -2.05 -13.00
CA GLY A 205 -3.41 -2.22 -12.38
C GLY A 205 -2.33 -1.30 -12.98
N HIS A 206 -2.29 -1.17 -14.31
CA HIS A 206 -1.35 -0.28 -14.98
C HIS A 206 -1.60 1.20 -14.64
N HIS A 207 -2.86 1.64 -14.66
CA HIS A 207 -3.21 3.00 -14.26
C HIS A 207 -2.92 3.28 -12.79
N PHE A 208 -3.14 2.30 -11.90
CA PHE A 208 -2.73 2.40 -10.51
C PHE A 208 -1.22 2.64 -10.38
N GLU A 209 -0.39 1.85 -11.07
CA GLU A 209 1.06 2.02 -11.00
C GLU A 209 1.53 3.37 -11.58
N GLN A 210 0.90 3.83 -12.67
CA GLN A 210 1.17 5.15 -13.23
C GLN A 210 0.82 6.27 -12.25
N MET A 211 -0.37 6.21 -11.65
CA MET A 211 -0.84 7.23 -10.71
C MET A 211 -0.01 7.23 -9.42
N LEU A 212 0.41 6.06 -8.95
CA LEU A 212 1.32 5.94 -7.80
C LEU A 212 2.68 6.57 -8.11
N LYS A 213 3.25 6.33 -9.30
CA LYS A 213 4.50 6.96 -9.75
C LYS A 213 4.38 8.48 -9.86
N LEU A 214 3.25 9.01 -10.32
CA LEU A 214 3.00 10.45 -10.37
C LEU A 214 2.90 11.03 -8.94
N SER A 215 2.20 10.35 -8.05
CA SER A 215 2.06 10.76 -6.64
C SER A 215 3.41 10.84 -5.92
N GLN A 216 4.33 9.90 -6.20
CA GLN A 216 5.68 9.89 -5.63
C GLN A 216 6.58 11.07 -6.05
N ARG A 217 6.23 11.79 -7.13
CA ARG A 217 6.98 12.98 -7.56
C ARG A 217 6.65 14.23 -6.74
N SER A 218 5.60 14.17 -5.92
CA SER A 218 5.20 15.28 -5.07
C SER A 218 6.29 15.64 -4.07
N LYS A 219 6.51 16.94 -3.87
CA LYS A 219 7.41 17.48 -2.84
C LYS A 219 6.69 17.79 -1.53
N ASP A 220 5.38 17.57 -1.51
CA ASP A 220 4.54 17.82 -0.35
C ASP A 220 4.71 16.69 0.67
N GLU A 221 5.34 17.04 1.80
CA GLU A 221 5.59 16.12 2.92
C GLU A 221 4.28 15.61 3.52
N LEU A 222 3.26 16.46 3.67
CA LEU A 222 1.98 16.10 4.28
C LEU A 222 1.21 15.12 3.39
N PHE A 223 1.22 15.37 2.08
CA PHE A 223 0.66 14.42 1.11
C PHE A 223 1.40 13.09 1.13
N SER A 224 2.75 13.12 1.18
CA SER A 224 3.56 11.90 1.23
C SER A 224 3.18 11.03 2.44
N ILE A 225 3.01 11.67 3.61
CA ILE A 225 2.52 11.02 4.83
C ILE A 225 1.12 10.44 4.64
N ALA A 226 0.17 11.22 4.08
CA ALA A 226 -1.18 10.74 3.82
C ALA A 226 -1.19 9.52 2.86
N LEU A 227 -0.33 9.54 1.84
CA LEU A 227 -0.16 8.42 0.91
C LEU A 227 0.40 7.18 1.60
N TYR A 228 1.36 7.33 2.51
CA TYR A 228 1.90 6.20 3.28
C TYR A 228 0.85 5.58 4.20
N ASN A 229 0.10 6.41 4.92
CA ASN A 229 -1.02 5.94 5.75
C ASN A 229 -2.03 5.16 4.92
N TRP A 230 -2.40 5.68 3.75
CA TRP A 230 -3.30 4.99 2.83
C TRP A 230 -2.72 3.65 2.34
N LEU A 231 -1.45 3.60 1.92
CA LEU A 231 -0.79 2.35 1.49
C LEU A 231 -0.77 1.29 2.59
N ILE A 232 -0.56 1.70 3.85
CA ILE A 232 -0.59 0.81 5.01
C ILE A 232 -2.01 0.28 5.25
N GLN A 233 -3.03 1.14 5.16
CA GLN A 233 -4.44 0.77 5.33
C GLN A 233 -4.95 -0.14 4.20
N ALA A 234 -4.48 0.06 2.97
CA ALA A 234 -4.84 -0.73 1.79
C ALA A 234 -4.09 -2.08 1.70
N ASP A 235 -3.28 -2.41 2.70
CA ASP A 235 -2.43 -3.61 2.76
C ASP A 235 -1.42 -3.71 1.61
N LEU A 236 -0.85 -2.56 1.21
CA LEU A 236 0.14 -2.43 0.14
C LEU A 236 1.53 -2.10 0.69
N ALA A 237 1.88 -2.71 1.82
CA ALA A 237 3.17 -2.52 2.50
C ALA A 237 4.37 -2.79 1.59
N ASP A 238 4.30 -3.81 0.72
CA ASP A 238 5.39 -4.12 -0.20
C ASP A 238 5.66 -3.00 -1.21
N LYS A 239 4.61 -2.29 -1.63
CA LYS A 239 4.73 -1.11 -2.50
C LYS A 239 5.26 0.09 -1.71
N LEU A 240 4.81 0.29 -0.45
CA LEU A 240 5.36 1.33 0.44
C LEU A 240 6.87 1.20 0.60
N LEU A 241 7.36 -0.02 0.85
CA LEU A 241 8.78 -0.29 1.01
C LEU A 241 9.58 -0.07 -0.29
N GLN A 242 8.95 -0.02 -1.47
CA GLN A 242 9.64 0.32 -2.73
C GLN A 242 9.84 1.82 -2.91
N ILE A 243 9.18 2.65 -2.11
CA ILE A 243 9.24 4.10 -2.24
C ILE A 243 10.54 4.62 -1.62
N ALA A 244 11.42 5.15 -2.47
CA ALA A 244 12.58 5.90 -2.03
C ALA A 244 12.15 7.33 -1.70
N SER A 245 11.85 7.59 -0.43
CA SER A 245 11.49 8.93 0.05
C SER A 245 12.19 9.24 1.38
N PRO A 246 12.73 10.47 1.54
CA PRO A 246 13.32 10.89 2.81
C PRO A 246 12.29 11.07 3.93
N PHE A 247 10.99 11.16 3.60
CA PHE A 247 9.91 11.38 4.57
C PHE A 247 9.38 10.08 5.19
N LEU A 248 9.66 8.93 4.58
CA LEU A 248 9.09 7.64 5.02
C LEU A 248 9.64 7.19 6.38
N GLU A 249 10.96 7.26 6.58
CA GLU A 249 11.58 6.86 7.85
C GLU A 249 11.11 7.72 9.03
N PRO A 250 11.16 9.07 8.99
CA PRO A 250 10.66 9.90 10.09
C PRO A 250 9.20 9.62 10.45
N HIS A 251 8.37 9.37 9.44
CA HIS A 251 6.96 9.04 9.63
C HIS A 251 6.78 7.68 10.32
N LEU A 252 7.42 6.62 9.84
CA LEU A 252 7.35 5.28 10.46
C LEU A 252 7.85 5.30 11.91
N VAL A 253 8.97 6.01 12.18
CA VAL A 253 9.52 6.17 13.53
C VAL A 253 8.55 6.90 14.46
N ARG A 254 7.85 7.92 13.96
CA ARG A 254 6.82 8.63 14.74
C ARG A 254 5.62 7.73 15.02
N MET A 255 5.09 7.05 14.01
CA MET A 255 3.93 6.16 14.16
C MET A 255 4.22 5.00 15.11
N ALA A 256 5.44 4.45 15.08
CA ALA A 256 5.87 3.43 16.04
C ALA A 256 5.87 3.90 17.51
N LYS A 257 5.90 5.21 17.77
CA LYS A 257 5.83 5.79 19.13
C LYS A 257 4.40 6.11 19.56
N VAL A 258 3.62 6.70 18.66
CA VAL A 258 2.33 7.33 18.97
C VAL A 258 1.14 6.38 18.74
N ASP A 259 1.19 5.54 17.71
CA ASP A 259 0.07 4.68 17.33
C ASP A 259 -0.13 3.53 18.32
N GLN A 260 -1.35 2.98 18.38
CA GLN A 260 -1.68 1.79 19.17
C GLN A 260 -1.03 0.53 18.58
N ASN A 261 -0.96 0.44 17.25
CA ASN A 261 -0.41 -0.70 16.51
C ASN A 261 1.13 -0.62 16.39
N LYS A 262 1.83 -0.39 17.51
CA LYS A 262 3.28 -0.17 17.55
C LYS A 262 4.06 -1.30 16.87
N VAL A 263 3.61 -2.54 17.05
CA VAL A 263 4.24 -3.73 16.46
C VAL A 263 4.22 -3.66 14.94
N ARG A 264 3.09 -3.30 14.31
CA ARG A 264 2.96 -3.17 12.85
C ARG A 264 3.91 -2.13 12.27
N TYR A 265 4.02 -0.96 12.89
CA TYR A 265 4.91 0.10 12.39
C TYR A 265 6.39 -0.22 12.61
N MET A 266 6.74 -0.83 13.75
CA MET A 266 8.10 -1.34 13.98
C MET A 266 8.45 -2.45 12.98
N ASP A 267 7.50 -3.30 12.61
CA ASP A 267 7.69 -4.35 11.62
C ASP A 267 7.98 -3.77 10.22
N LEU A 268 7.22 -2.76 9.81
CA LEU A 268 7.48 -2.01 8.58
C LEU A 268 8.84 -1.29 8.61
N LEU A 269 9.23 -0.76 9.78
CA LEU A 269 10.47 0.00 9.93
C LEU A 269 11.72 -0.87 9.77
N TRP A 270 11.79 -2.07 10.35
CA TRP A 270 12.95 -2.94 10.14
C TRP A 270 13.02 -3.44 8.69
N ARG A 271 11.87 -3.76 8.07
CA ARG A 271 11.83 -4.16 6.64
C ARG A 271 12.33 -3.04 5.73
N TYR A 272 11.98 -1.79 6.05
CA TYR A 272 12.50 -0.61 5.35
C TYR A 272 14.01 -0.50 5.47
N TYR A 273 14.56 -0.66 6.68
CA TYR A 273 16.00 -0.60 6.90
C TYR A 273 16.76 -1.72 6.21
N GLU A 274 16.27 -2.97 6.24
CA GLU A 274 16.89 -4.08 5.49
C GLU A 274 16.95 -3.78 4.00
N LYS A 275 15.84 -3.28 3.43
CA LYS A 275 15.77 -2.98 2.00
C LYS A 275 16.71 -1.85 1.58
N ASN A 276 16.89 -0.85 2.44
CA ASN A 276 17.83 0.24 2.22
C ASN A 276 19.27 -0.11 2.66
N ARG A 277 19.55 -1.38 3.01
CA ARG A 277 20.86 -1.88 3.47
C ARG A 277 21.38 -1.20 4.75
N SER A 278 20.49 -0.62 5.56
CA SER A 278 20.82 -0.07 6.88
C SER A 278 20.68 -1.15 7.96
N PHE A 279 21.56 -2.14 7.91
CA PHE A 279 21.41 -3.35 8.75
C PHE A 279 21.59 -3.09 10.25
N SER A 280 22.46 -2.15 10.65
CA SER A 280 22.60 -1.73 12.06
C SER A 280 21.28 -1.20 12.63
N SER A 281 20.59 -0.34 11.88
CA SER A 281 19.28 0.21 12.28
C SER A 281 18.20 -0.88 12.33
N ALA A 282 18.17 -1.78 11.35
CA ALA A 282 17.26 -2.92 11.33
C ALA A 282 17.45 -3.81 12.57
N ALA A 283 18.70 -4.18 12.90
CA ALA A 283 19.02 -5.01 14.05
C ALA A 283 18.56 -4.38 15.38
N ARG A 284 18.73 -3.06 15.54
CA ARG A 284 18.26 -2.34 16.73
C ARG A 284 16.74 -2.31 16.85
N VAL A 285 16.01 -2.15 15.74
CA VAL A 285 14.53 -2.20 15.76
C VAL A 285 14.04 -3.62 16.09
N LEU A 286 14.64 -4.64 15.49
CA LEU A 286 14.32 -6.05 15.76
C LEU A 286 14.59 -6.44 17.21
N SER A 287 15.71 -5.99 17.79
CA SER A 287 16.01 -6.21 19.21
C SER A 287 14.94 -5.58 20.12
N LYS A 288 14.56 -4.32 19.83
CA LYS A 288 13.47 -3.64 20.56
C LYS A 288 12.13 -4.35 20.43
N LEU A 289 11.81 -4.88 19.25
CA LEU A 289 10.61 -5.69 19.03
C LEU A 289 10.62 -6.96 19.88
N ALA A 290 11.77 -7.62 20.00
CA ALA A 290 11.91 -8.80 20.85
C ALA A 290 11.76 -8.49 22.34
N ASP A 291 12.18 -7.30 22.80
CA ASP A 291 12.06 -6.84 24.20
C ASP A 291 10.70 -6.22 24.55
N MET A 292 9.90 -5.85 23.55
CA MET A 292 8.64 -5.17 23.77
C MET A 292 7.67 -6.07 24.53
N HIS A 293 7.20 -5.63 25.70
CA HIS A 293 6.17 -6.34 26.44
C HIS A 293 4.82 -6.10 25.76
N SER A 294 4.40 -7.06 24.93
CA SER A 294 3.16 -7.01 24.15
C SER A 294 2.56 -8.41 24.09
N THR A 295 1.24 -8.49 24.24
CA THR A 295 0.47 -9.73 24.06
C THR A 295 0.34 -10.15 22.60
N GLU A 296 0.68 -9.26 21.66
CA GLU A 296 0.61 -9.51 20.22
C GLU A 296 1.81 -10.32 19.70
N ILE A 297 2.94 -10.31 20.42
CA ILE A 297 4.19 -10.95 19.99
C ILE A 297 4.40 -12.25 20.77
N SER A 298 4.28 -13.38 20.08
CA SER A 298 4.53 -14.70 20.65
C SER A 298 6.02 -14.92 20.96
N LEU A 299 6.34 -15.88 21.84
CA LEU A 299 7.74 -16.25 22.11
C LEU A 299 8.47 -16.68 20.82
N GLN A 300 7.78 -17.40 19.94
CA GLN A 300 8.33 -17.80 18.64
C GLN A 300 8.68 -16.58 17.77
N GLN A 301 7.81 -15.57 17.72
CA GLN A 301 8.09 -14.34 16.96
C GLN A 301 9.23 -13.53 17.58
N ARG A 302 9.36 -13.51 18.91
CA ARG A 302 10.51 -12.86 19.60
C ARG A 302 11.82 -13.53 19.22
N LEU A 303 11.84 -14.87 19.19
CA LEU A 303 13.00 -15.65 18.75
C LEU A 303 13.34 -15.37 17.30
N GLU A 304 12.34 -15.29 16.42
CA GLU A 304 12.55 -14.90 15.02
C GLU A 304 13.14 -13.49 14.89
N TYR A 305 12.61 -12.52 15.66
CA TYR A 305 13.16 -11.16 15.67
C TYR A 305 14.61 -11.11 16.14
N ILE A 306 14.97 -11.83 17.20
CA ILE A 306 16.37 -11.87 17.68
C ILE A 306 17.27 -12.55 16.65
N ALA A 307 16.83 -13.67 16.07
CA ALA A 307 17.61 -14.35 15.03
C ALA A 307 17.87 -13.43 13.84
N ARG A 308 16.85 -12.69 13.41
CA ARG A 308 16.95 -11.73 12.31
C ARG A 308 17.78 -10.50 12.69
N ALA A 309 17.74 -10.08 13.96
CA ALA A 309 18.60 -9.02 14.49
C ALA A 309 20.08 -9.42 14.43
N ILE A 310 20.41 -10.65 14.84
CA ILE A 310 21.77 -11.22 14.75
C ILE A 310 22.25 -11.23 13.30
N LEU A 311 21.41 -11.71 12.36
CA LEU A 311 21.76 -11.73 10.93
C LEU A 311 22.02 -10.32 10.37
N SER A 312 21.17 -9.36 10.73
CA SER A 312 21.34 -7.97 10.35
C SER A 312 22.61 -7.36 10.96
N ALA A 313 22.88 -7.61 12.24
CA ALA A 313 24.09 -7.14 12.91
C ALA A 313 25.36 -7.74 12.28
N LYS A 314 25.38 -9.05 11.97
CA LYS A 314 26.48 -9.72 11.25
C LYS A 314 26.70 -9.12 9.86
N SER A 315 25.61 -8.80 9.15
CA SER A 315 25.68 -8.13 7.85
C SER A 315 26.25 -6.72 7.96
N SER A 316 25.93 -5.99 9.04
CA SER A 316 26.51 -4.67 9.34
C SER A 316 28.01 -4.75 9.61
N THR A 317 28.44 -5.64 10.50
CA THR A 317 29.86 -5.79 10.88
C THR A 317 30.75 -6.25 9.73
N ALA A 318 30.20 -7.04 8.79
CA ALA A 318 30.89 -7.43 7.56
C ALA A 318 31.11 -6.24 6.59
N ILE A 319 30.24 -5.22 6.63
CA ILE A 319 30.31 -4.03 5.77
C ILE A 319 31.15 -2.92 6.45
N SER A 320 31.04 -2.78 7.77
CA SER A 320 31.76 -1.77 8.56
C SER A 320 32.07 -2.32 9.96
N SER A 321 33.35 -2.46 10.29
CA SER A 321 33.79 -3.00 11.59
C SER A 321 33.83 -1.89 12.65
N ILE A 322 32.65 -1.45 13.10
CA ILE A 322 32.50 -0.54 14.25
C ILE A 322 32.46 -1.37 15.53
N ALA A 323 33.32 -1.05 16.51
CA ALA A 323 33.42 -1.79 17.77
C ALA A 323 32.06 -1.93 18.50
N ALA A 324 31.24 -0.87 18.49
CA ALA A 324 29.91 -0.87 19.09
C ALA A 324 28.91 -1.84 18.41
N ASP A 325 29.05 -2.07 17.09
CA ASP A 325 28.21 -3.05 16.38
C ASP A 325 28.62 -4.49 16.74
N GLY A 326 29.90 -4.72 17.09
CA GLY A 326 30.40 -6.02 17.57
C GLY A 326 29.95 -6.36 18.99
N GLU A 327 29.97 -5.38 19.90
CA GLU A 327 29.44 -5.54 21.26
C GLU A 327 27.94 -5.83 21.25
N PHE A 328 27.18 -5.06 20.45
CA PHE A 328 25.74 -5.29 20.28
C PHE A 328 25.42 -6.66 19.66
N LEU A 329 26.24 -7.13 18.72
CA LEU A 329 26.08 -8.48 18.16
C LEU A 329 26.27 -9.55 19.25
N HIS A 330 27.29 -9.40 20.10
CA HIS A 330 27.54 -10.35 21.18
C HIS A 330 26.38 -10.40 22.18
N GLU A 331 25.84 -9.24 22.57
CA GLU A 331 24.64 -9.14 23.43
C GLU A 331 23.44 -9.89 22.81
N LEU A 332 23.21 -9.75 21.51
CA LEU A 332 22.13 -10.46 20.81
C LEU A 332 22.34 -11.97 20.77
N GLU A 333 23.58 -12.42 20.58
CA GLU A 333 23.94 -13.84 20.58
C GLU A 333 23.77 -14.46 21.97
N GLU A 334 24.25 -13.81 23.02
CA GLU A 334 24.05 -14.24 24.41
C GLU A 334 22.57 -14.28 24.77
N LYS A 335 21.79 -13.29 24.32
CA LYS A 335 20.34 -13.26 24.50
C LYS A 335 19.67 -14.44 23.79
N MET A 336 20.06 -14.74 22.55
CA MET A 336 19.56 -15.92 21.82
C MET A 336 19.96 -17.22 22.51
N GLU A 337 21.15 -17.31 23.08
CA GLU A 337 21.63 -18.46 23.83
C GLU A 337 20.83 -18.66 25.11
N LEU A 338 20.61 -17.60 25.90
CA LEU A 338 19.73 -17.61 27.06
C LEU A 338 18.32 -18.03 26.67
N TYR A 339 17.76 -17.46 25.60
CA TYR A 339 16.48 -17.90 25.08
C TYR A 339 16.54 -19.36 24.63
N GLY A 340 17.65 -19.84 24.08
CA GLY A 340 17.90 -21.24 23.72
C GLY A 340 17.83 -22.15 24.95
N GLU A 341 18.51 -21.82 26.04
CA GLU A 341 18.45 -22.58 27.30
C GLU A 341 17.03 -22.61 27.90
N PHE A 342 16.23 -21.55 27.72
CA PHE A 342 14.81 -21.51 28.09
C PHE A 342 13.86 -22.04 27.00
N ALA A 343 14.30 -22.18 25.76
CA ALA A 343 13.54 -22.61 24.57
C ALA A 343 13.94 -23.99 24.05
N ASP A 344 14.87 -24.66 24.70
CA ASP A 344 15.11 -26.10 24.60
C ASP A 344 13.84 -26.93 24.82
N PRO A 345 12.84 -26.48 25.61
CA PRO A 345 11.52 -27.11 25.61
C PRO A 345 10.74 -26.98 24.28
N PHE A 346 11.06 -25.99 23.42
CA PHE A 346 10.34 -25.67 22.18
C PHE A 346 11.04 -26.15 20.89
N LYS A 347 12.30 -26.60 20.95
CA LYS A 347 13.04 -27.34 19.90
C LYS A 347 12.84 -26.81 18.45
N LEU A 348 13.45 -25.67 18.14
CA LEU A 348 13.20 -24.85 16.92
C LEU A 348 14.13 -25.13 15.72
N ALA A 349 14.57 -26.38 15.53
CA ALA A 349 15.49 -26.74 14.45
C ALA A 349 14.93 -26.40 13.04
N GLU A 350 13.61 -26.50 12.85
CA GLU A 350 12.92 -26.11 11.61
C GLU A 350 13.01 -24.61 11.31
N CYS A 351 12.86 -23.76 12.34
CA CYS A 351 12.96 -22.31 12.19
C CYS A 351 14.41 -21.90 11.86
N LYS A 352 15.40 -22.51 12.54
CA LYS A 352 16.82 -22.29 12.23
C LYS A 352 17.15 -22.69 10.79
N LEU A 353 16.62 -23.82 10.30
CA LEU A 353 16.80 -24.29 8.91
C LEU A 353 16.17 -23.33 7.89
N ALA A 354 14.97 -22.80 8.16
CA ALA A 354 14.31 -21.82 7.29
C ALA A 354 15.10 -20.50 7.19
N ILE A 355 15.66 -20.05 8.32
CA ILE A 355 16.43 -18.81 8.41
C ILE A 355 17.72 -18.91 7.58
N ILE A 356 18.48 -20.00 7.71
CA ILE A 356 19.73 -20.17 6.95
C ILE A 356 19.46 -20.36 5.45
N HIS A 357 18.36 -21.02 5.07
CA HIS A 357 17.93 -21.15 3.68
C HIS A 357 17.61 -19.79 3.04
N CYS A 358 16.85 -18.95 3.73
CA CYS A 358 16.55 -17.59 3.27
C CYS A 358 17.80 -16.69 3.20
N ALA A 359 18.76 -16.90 4.10
CA ALA A 359 20.01 -16.15 4.13
C ALA A 359 21.03 -16.61 3.07
N GLY A 360 20.82 -17.76 2.43
CA GLY A 360 21.78 -18.36 1.49
C GLY A 360 23.10 -18.80 2.15
N TYR A 361 23.15 -18.82 3.49
CA TYR A 361 24.32 -19.24 4.27
C TYR A 361 24.29 -20.76 4.46
N SER A 362 25.29 -21.46 3.93
CA SER A 362 25.34 -22.93 3.91
C SER A 362 26.62 -23.40 4.57
N ASP A 363 26.53 -23.74 5.86
CA ASP A 363 27.51 -24.58 6.54
C ASP A 363 26.99 -26.03 6.56
N PRO A 364 27.64 -26.98 5.85
CA PRO A 364 27.20 -28.36 5.79
C PRO A 364 27.08 -29.03 7.16
N ILE A 365 27.94 -28.70 8.12
CA ILE A 365 27.92 -29.31 9.46
C ILE A 365 26.68 -28.83 10.21
N LEU A 366 26.44 -27.52 10.22
CA LEU A 366 25.26 -26.92 10.84
C LEU A 366 23.96 -27.46 10.23
N VAL A 367 23.87 -27.55 8.91
CA VAL A 367 22.69 -28.10 8.23
C VAL A 367 22.46 -29.55 8.64
N GLN A 368 23.51 -30.37 8.71
CA GLN A 368 23.41 -31.77 9.15
C GLN A 368 22.97 -31.89 10.61
N THR A 369 23.51 -31.07 11.52
CA THR A 369 23.08 -31.03 12.93
C THR A 369 21.60 -30.65 13.05
N LEU A 370 21.15 -29.65 12.29
CA LEU A 370 19.74 -29.24 12.30
C LEU A 370 18.80 -30.34 11.80
N TRP A 371 19.20 -31.09 10.76
CA TRP A 371 18.41 -32.24 10.30
C TRP A 371 18.36 -33.37 11.31
N GLN A 372 19.47 -33.66 11.98
CA GLN A 372 19.53 -34.62 13.07
C GLN A 372 18.57 -34.22 14.21
N ASP A 373 18.61 -32.96 14.64
CA ASP A 373 17.71 -32.43 15.68
C ASP A 373 16.22 -32.54 15.29
N ILE A 374 15.88 -32.30 14.02
CA ILE A 374 14.52 -32.44 13.50
C ILE A 374 14.05 -33.90 13.57
N ILE A 375 14.89 -34.84 13.11
CA ILE A 375 14.58 -36.27 13.08
C ILE A 375 14.43 -36.81 14.51
N GLU A 376 15.38 -36.51 15.39
CA GLU A 376 15.35 -36.93 16.79
C GLU A 376 14.15 -36.34 17.54
N LYS A 377 13.78 -35.09 17.25
CA LYS A 377 12.57 -34.47 17.83
C LYS A 377 11.30 -35.21 17.42
N GLU A 378 11.10 -35.43 16.13
CA GLU A 378 9.90 -36.09 15.61
C GLU A 378 9.77 -37.53 16.14
N LEU A 379 10.90 -38.23 16.28
CA LEU A 379 10.95 -39.56 16.90
C LEU A 379 10.62 -39.53 18.40
N ASN A 380 11.05 -38.49 19.12
CA ASN A 380 10.78 -38.32 20.54
C ASN A 380 9.31 -37.92 20.83
N GLU A 381 8.73 -37.03 20.03
CA GLU A 381 7.33 -36.61 20.15
C GLU A 381 6.36 -37.74 19.82
N SER A 382 6.77 -38.63 18.92
CA SER A 382 5.99 -39.79 18.51
C SER A 382 6.16 -41.02 19.41
N VAL A 383 6.92 -40.95 20.52
CA VAL A 383 7.20 -42.09 21.43
C VAL A 383 5.94 -42.82 21.90
N THR A 384 4.81 -42.12 22.07
CA THR A 384 3.55 -42.71 22.52
C THR A 384 2.79 -43.45 21.42
N LEU A 385 3.23 -43.33 20.17
CA LEU A 385 2.59 -43.94 19.00
C LEU A 385 3.19 -45.32 18.69
N SER A 386 2.45 -46.11 17.92
CA SER A 386 2.94 -47.40 17.44
C SER A 386 4.12 -47.20 16.46
N SER A 387 5.07 -48.14 16.43
CA SER A 387 6.22 -48.08 15.50
C SER A 387 5.88 -47.70 14.04
N PRO A 388 4.82 -48.24 13.40
CA PRO A 388 4.46 -47.81 12.05
C PRO A 388 3.92 -46.37 11.97
N ASP A 389 3.20 -45.88 12.98
CA ASP A 389 2.69 -44.50 13.00
C ASP A 389 3.82 -43.48 13.24
N ARG A 390 4.82 -43.85 14.04
CA ARG A 390 6.04 -43.05 14.24
C ARG A 390 6.79 -42.83 12.93
N MET A 391 6.93 -43.89 12.13
CA MET A 391 7.55 -43.81 10.81
C MET A 391 6.72 -43.00 9.83
N HIS A 392 5.39 -43.09 9.90
CA HIS A 392 4.52 -42.31 9.05
C HIS A 392 4.64 -40.81 9.34
N ALA A 393 4.64 -40.43 10.63
CA ALA A 393 4.83 -39.04 11.06
C ALA A 393 6.18 -38.48 10.60
N LEU A 394 7.27 -39.22 10.83
CA LEU A 394 8.61 -38.83 10.40
C LEU A 394 8.71 -38.69 8.87
N SER A 395 8.15 -39.63 8.12
CA SER A 395 8.12 -39.57 6.65
C SER A 395 7.34 -38.35 6.15
N LEU A 396 6.16 -38.06 6.73
CA LEU A 396 5.38 -36.88 6.37
C LEU A 396 6.14 -35.58 6.65
N LYS A 397 6.85 -35.51 7.77
CA LYS A 397 7.66 -34.36 8.18
C LYS A 397 8.79 -34.10 7.18
N ILE A 398 9.55 -35.12 6.83
CA ILE A 398 10.64 -35.03 5.85
C ILE A 398 10.09 -34.62 4.46
N VAL A 399 8.95 -35.17 4.04
CA VAL A 399 8.32 -34.80 2.76
C VAL A 399 7.84 -33.34 2.75
N LEU A 400 7.26 -32.86 3.85
CA LEU A 400 6.82 -31.46 4.01
C LEU A 400 7.99 -30.48 3.87
N LEU A 401 9.10 -30.74 4.55
CA LEU A 401 10.30 -29.93 4.47
C LEU A 401 11.01 -30.10 3.10
N GLY A 402 10.97 -31.30 2.53
CA GLY A 402 11.46 -31.60 1.18
C GLY A 402 10.77 -30.75 0.11
N LYS A 403 9.45 -30.53 0.20
CA LYS A 403 8.75 -29.62 -0.73
C LYS A 403 9.28 -28.19 -0.71
N ILE A 404 9.88 -27.75 0.40
CA ILE A 404 10.40 -26.40 0.59
C ILE A 404 11.87 -26.33 0.14
N TYR A 405 12.68 -27.34 0.46
CA TYR A 405 14.14 -27.30 0.30
C TYR A 405 14.72 -28.21 -0.79
N ALA A 406 13.94 -29.09 -1.43
CA ALA A 406 14.46 -30.02 -2.44
C ALA A 406 15.08 -29.32 -3.67
N GLY A 407 14.66 -28.09 -3.97
CA GLY A 407 15.27 -27.25 -5.01
C GLY A 407 16.67 -26.73 -4.65
N THR A 408 17.12 -26.89 -3.41
CA THR A 408 18.38 -26.36 -2.88
C THR A 408 19.18 -27.45 -2.14
N PRO A 409 19.99 -28.27 -2.87
CA PRO A 409 20.69 -29.44 -2.31
C PRO A 409 21.62 -29.16 -1.11
N ARG A 410 22.03 -27.90 -0.94
CA ARG A 410 22.83 -27.43 0.20
C ARG A 410 22.07 -27.40 1.53
N PHE A 411 20.74 -27.30 1.48
CA PHE A 411 19.85 -27.24 2.65
C PHE A 411 19.00 -28.50 2.81
N PHE A 412 18.95 -29.33 1.77
CA PHE A 412 18.34 -30.66 1.78
C PHE A 412 19.36 -31.73 1.32
N PRO A 413 20.39 -32.05 2.14
CA PRO A 413 21.39 -33.05 1.79
C PRO A 413 20.80 -34.45 1.89
N LEU A 414 20.11 -34.88 0.83
CA LEU A 414 19.34 -36.14 0.80
C LEU A 414 20.14 -37.34 1.30
N GLY A 415 21.41 -37.48 0.91
CA GLY A 415 22.26 -38.58 1.36
C GLY A 415 22.47 -38.61 2.87
N SER A 416 22.78 -37.46 3.48
CA SER A 416 22.98 -37.35 4.94
C SER A 416 21.67 -37.51 5.71
N ILE A 417 20.56 -36.99 5.17
CA ILE A 417 19.23 -37.13 5.80
C ILE A 417 18.81 -38.61 5.81
N LEU A 418 19.07 -39.35 4.73
CA LEU A 418 18.77 -40.78 4.66
C LEU A 418 19.62 -41.59 5.65
N GLU A 419 20.93 -41.31 5.71
CA GLU A 419 21.84 -41.96 6.66
C GLU A 419 21.42 -41.70 8.12
N GLN A 420 21.13 -40.44 8.46
CA GLN A 420 20.63 -40.06 9.80
C GLN A 420 19.28 -40.70 10.13
N ASN A 421 18.38 -40.81 9.15
CA ASN A 421 17.08 -41.46 9.34
C ASN A 421 17.22 -42.97 9.54
N GLU A 422 18.11 -43.63 8.80
CA GLU A 422 18.41 -45.05 8.98
C GLU A 422 19.04 -45.32 10.35
N GLU A 423 20.00 -44.49 10.78
CA GLU A 423 20.65 -44.60 12.08
C GLU A 423 19.66 -44.37 13.23
N ALA A 424 18.79 -43.35 13.12
CA ALA A 424 17.81 -43.03 14.15
C ALA A 424 16.64 -44.04 14.22
N THR A 425 16.34 -44.74 13.13
CA THR A 425 15.24 -45.73 13.07
C THR A 425 15.69 -47.18 13.29
N ALA A 426 16.99 -47.45 13.15
CA ALA A 426 17.62 -48.75 13.42
C ALA A 426 17.26 -49.38 14.79
N PRO A 427 17.26 -48.63 15.92
CA PRO A 427 16.89 -49.17 17.24
C PRO A 427 15.45 -49.66 17.33
N PHE A 428 14.58 -49.22 16.42
CA PHE A 428 13.16 -49.56 16.41
C PHE A 428 12.82 -50.69 15.43
N GLY A 429 13.80 -51.23 14.70
CA GLY A 429 13.64 -52.37 13.78
C GLY A 429 12.94 -52.03 12.46
N LEU A 430 12.98 -50.77 12.03
CA LEU A 430 12.15 -50.21 10.95
C LEU A 430 12.98 -49.91 9.68
N TYR A 431 13.71 -50.90 9.16
CA TYR A 431 14.71 -50.68 8.12
C TYR A 431 14.19 -50.49 6.68
N THR A 432 12.89 -50.71 6.39
CA THR A 432 12.46 -50.96 4.99
C THR A 432 11.31 -50.12 4.47
N CYS A 433 10.82 -49.07 5.16
CA CYS A 433 9.62 -48.35 4.71
C CYS A 433 9.83 -46.88 4.26
N THR A 434 11.02 -46.32 4.45
CA THR A 434 11.22 -44.86 4.35
C THR A 434 11.77 -44.39 3.00
N ILE A 435 12.63 -45.17 2.34
CA ILE A 435 13.29 -44.78 1.09
C ILE A 435 12.28 -44.66 -0.07
N ASP A 436 11.34 -45.61 -0.19
CA ASP A 436 10.35 -45.66 -1.28
C ASP A 436 9.27 -44.57 -1.23
N LYS A 437 9.17 -43.81 -0.12
CA LYS A 437 8.20 -42.70 0.03
C LYS A 437 8.85 -41.31 0.01
N ILE A 438 10.17 -41.23 0.17
CA ILE A 438 10.93 -39.97 0.20
C ILE A 438 11.50 -39.64 -1.19
N CYS A 439 11.88 -40.65 -1.98
CA CYS A 439 12.16 -40.54 -3.42
C CYS A 439 10.86 -40.38 -4.22
#